data_AF-A0A7X9MEZ3-F1
#
_entry.id   AF-A0A7X9MEZ3-F1
#
_cell.length_a   1.000
_cell.length_b   1.000
_cell.length_c   1.000
_cell.angle_alpha   90.00
_cell.angle_beta   90.00
_cell.angle_gamma   90.00
#
_symmetry.space_group_name_H-M   'P 1'
#
loop_
_entity.id
_entity.type
_entity.pdbx_description
1 polymer ?
#
loop_
_entity_poly.entity_id
_entity_poly.type
_entity_poly.pdbx_seq_one_letter_code
_entity_poly.pdbx_strand_id
1 'polypeptide(L)' 'MDEEDIKLFNAAFLCLGIVGVIVIALIAFQPDGYQRFLKFIEITSEGFEKFSNIMNELLSFWN' A
#
# COMPACT_ATOMS: atom_id res chain seq x y z
N MET A 1 -17.60 -16.47 -2.85
CA MET A 1 -16.15 -16.55 -3.01
C MET A 1 -15.80 -18.01 -2.86
N ASP A 2 -15.48 -18.66 -3.97
CA ASP A 2 -15.13 -20.08 -3.99
C ASP A 2 -13.63 -20.27 -3.72
N GLU A 3 -13.17 -21.53 -3.70
CA GLU A 3 -11.78 -21.85 -3.35
C GLU A 3 -10.77 -21.29 -4.36
N GLU A 4 -11.18 -21.11 -5.61
CA GLU A 4 -10.35 -20.59 -6.69
C GLU A 4 -10.17 -19.07 -6.55
N ASP A 5 -11.24 -18.35 -6.21
CA ASP A 5 -11.21 -16.93 -5.85
C ASP A 5 -10.23 -16.66 -4.70
N ILE A 6 -10.23 -17.51 -3.66
CA ILE A 6 -9.37 -17.37 -2.48
C ILE A 6 -7.89 -17.60 -2.85
N LYS A 7 -7.60 -18.58 -3.71
CA LYS A 7 -6.24 -18.85 -4.19
C LYS A 7 -5.71 -17.70 -5.05
N LEU A 8 -6.54 -17.18 -5.95
CA LEU A 8 -6.19 -16.03 -6.78
C LEU A 8 -5.93 -14.78 -5.92
N PHE A 9 -6.78 -14.54 -4.93
CA PHE A 9 -6.61 -13.45 -3.96
C PHE A 9 -5.29 -13.58 -3.20
N ASN A 10 -5.00 -14.76 -2.64
CA ASN A 10 -3.76 -15.00 -1.91
C ASN A 10 -2.51 -14.85 -2.79
N ALA A 11 -2.56 -15.32 -4.05
CA ALA A 11 -1.45 -15.15 -4.99
C ALA A 11 -1.22 -13.67 -5.34
N ALA A 12 -2.30 -12.91 -5.58
CA ALA A 12 -2.22 -11.48 -5.81
C ALA A 12 -1.67 -10.73 -4.58
N PHE A 13 -2.10 -11.11 -3.38
CA PHE A 13 -1.63 -10.53 -2.12
C PHE A 13 -0.14 -10.82 -1.89
N LEU A 14 0.31 -12.03 -2.19
CA LEU A 14 1.72 -12.40 -2.11
C LEU A 14 2.58 -11.59 -3.09
N CYS A 15 2.12 -11.44 -4.34
CA CYS A 15 2.77 -10.60 -5.34
C CYS A 15 2.83 -9.12 -4.90
N LEU A 16 1.76 -8.57 -4.32
CA LEU A 16 1.76 -7.22 -3.77
C LEU A 16 2.78 -7.05 -2.64
N GLY A 17 2.88 -8.05 -1.76
CA GLY A 17 3.90 -8.06 -0.71
C GLY A 17 5.33 -8.03 -1.27
N ILE A 18 5.62 -8.86 -2.27
CA ILE A 18 6.93 -8.90 -2.94
C ILE A 18 7.25 -7.55 -3.61
N VAL A 19 6.30 -6.98 -4.34
CA VAL A 19 6.46 -5.65 -4.99
C VAL A 19 6.76 -4.57 -3.95
N GLY A 20 6.04 -4.56 -2.82
CA GLY A 20 6.28 -3.62 -1.74
C GLY A 20 7.70 -3.72 -1.17
N VAL A 21 8.19 -4.93 -0.92
CA VAL A 21 9.57 -5.16 -0.44
C VAL A 21 10.61 -4.68 -1.47
N ILE A 22 10.39 -4.95 -2.76
CA ILE A 22 11.29 -4.50 -3.84
C ILE A 22 11.36 -2.98 -3.90
N VAL A 23 10.23 -2.29 -3.82
CA VAL A 23 10.17 -0.81 -3.82
C VAL A 23 10.92 -0.23 -2.63
N ILE A 24 10.72 -0.78 -1.43
CA ILE A 24 11.43 -0.33 -0.22
C ILE A 24 12.94 -0.57 -0.37
N ALA A 25 13.35 -1.74 -0.87
CA ALA A 25 14.75 -2.06 -1.10
C ALA A 25 15.39 -1.06 -2.11
N LEU A 26 14.73 -0.81 -3.24
CA LEU A 26 15.20 0.14 -4.25
C LEU A 26 15.38 1.56 -3.70
N ILE A 27 14.52 1.98 -2.78
CA ILE A 27 14.62 3.27 -2.11
C ILE A 27 15.79 3.26 -1.12
N ALA A 28 15.89 2.23 -0.29
CA ALA A 28 16.88 2.13 0.79
C ALA A 28 18.33 2.00 0.29
N PHE A 29 18.57 1.37 -0.87
CA PHE A 29 19.91 1.18 -1.43
C PHE A 29 20.46 2.39 -2.22
N GLN A 30 19.73 3.50 -2.28
CA GLN A 30 20.23 4.74 -2.87
C GLN A 30 21.16 5.52 -1.91
N PRO A 31 22.06 6.40 -2.41
CA PRO A 31 22.97 7.18 -1.56
C PRO A 31 22.27 7.99 -0.45
N ASP A 32 21.03 8.42 -0.71
CA ASP A 32 20.17 9.13 0.25
C ASP A 32 18.99 8.26 0.74
N GLY A 33 19.15 6.94 0.70
CA GLY A 33 18.04 5.98 0.77
C GLY A 33 17.19 6.11 2.03
N TYR A 34 17.80 6.44 3.17
CA TYR A 34 17.07 6.70 4.41
C TYR A 34 16.17 7.94 4.30
N GLN A 35 16.65 9.05 3.73
CA GLN A 35 15.84 10.26 3.55
C GLN A 35 14.72 10.05 2.53
N ARG A 36 15.01 9.30 1.46
CA ARG A 36 14.00 8.93 0.44
C ARG A 36 12.94 7.98 1.03
N PHE A 37 13.33 7.09 1.92
CA PHE A 37 12.42 6.20 2.63
C PHE A 37 11.49 6.97 3.57
N LEU A 38 12.02 7.91 4.37
CA LEU A 38 11.20 8.77 5.21
C LEU A 38 10.19 9.58 4.39
N LYS A 39 10.64 10.16 3.27
CA LYS A 39 9.76 10.92 2.36
C LYS A 39 8.71 10.03 1.68
N PHE A 40 9.06 8.78 1.37
CA PHE A 40 8.11 7.79 0.87
C PHE A 40 7.04 7.47 1.93
N ILE A 41 7.43 7.24 3.18
CA ILE A 41 6.48 7.03 4.29
C ILE A 41 5.55 8.23 4.45
N GLU A 42 6.09 9.43 4.46
CA GLU A 42 5.34 10.69 4.60
C GLU A 42 4.27 10.82 3.51
N ILE A 43 4.65 10.69 2.24
CA ILE A 43 3.72 10.73 1.09
C ILE A 43 2.66 9.63 1.21
N THR A 44 3.06 8.42 1.62
CA THR A 44 2.14 7.28 1.75
C THR A 44 1.15 7.50 2.90
N SER A 45 1.60 8.09 4.01
CA SER A 45 0.77 8.42 5.17
C SER A 45 -0.26 9.49 4.82
N GLU A 46 0.16 10.59 4.19
CA GLU A 46 -0.76 11.64 3.74
C GLU A 46 -1.77 11.11 2.70
N GLY A 47 -1.30 10.25 1.79
CA GLY A 47 -2.14 9.57 0.81
C GLY A 47 -3.16 8.64 1.47
N PHE A 48 -2.74 7.90 2.49
CA PHE A 48 -3.61 6.99 3.23
C PHE A 48 -4.66 7.74 4.06
N GLU A 49 -4.29 8.85 4.69
CA GLU A 49 -5.23 9.70 5.43
C GLU A 49 -6.31 10.29 4.49
N LYS A 50 -5.91 10.81 3.32
CA LYS A 50 -6.86 11.29 2.30
C LYS A 50 -7.77 10.17 1.81
N PHE A 51 -7.21 9.00 1.51
CA PHE A 51 -7.99 7.84 1.09
C PHE A 51 -8.99 7.40 2.17
N SER A 52 -8.54 7.33 3.42
CA SER A 52 -9.39 6.97 4.57
C SER A 52 -10.52 7.98 4.77
N ASN A 53 -10.26 9.27 4.60
CA ASN A 53 -11.29 10.31 4.70
C ASN A 53 -12.35 10.16 3.60
N ILE A 54 -11.92 9.93 2.34
CA ILE A 54 -12.84 9.68 1.22
C ILE A 54 -13.69 8.42 1.48
N MET A 55 -13.08 7.34 1.96
CA MET A 55 -13.79 6.10 2.28
C MET A 55 -14.80 6.30 3.42
N ASN A 56 -14.44 7.05 4.47
CA ASN A 56 -15.35 7.38 5.56
C ASN A 56 -16.53 8.24 5.08
N GLU A 57 -16.29 9.20 4.19
CA GLU A 57 -17.34 10.04 3.57
C GLU A 57 -18.28 9.17 2.73
N LEU A 58 -17.75 8.30 1.87
CA LEU A 58 -18.54 7.37 1.06
C LEU A 58 -19.37 6.40 1.90
N LEU A 59 -18.80 5.88 3.00
CA LEU A 59 -19.52 5.04 3.95
C LEU A 59 -20.62 5.82 4.69
N SER A 60 -20.41 7.10 4.98
CA SER A 60 -21.42 7.96 5.60
C SER A 60 -22.61 8.25 4.70
N PHE A 61 -22.43 8.27 3.38
CA PHE A 61 -23.52 8.38 2.41
C PHE A 61 -24.34 7.09 2.23
N TRP A 62 -23.79 5.95 2.66
CA TRP A 62 -24.42 4.64 2.53
C TRP A 62 -25.21 4.22 3.79
N ASN A 63 -25.03 4.92 4.91
CA ASN A 63 -25.80 4.79 6.16
C ASN A 63 -26.98 5.77 6.19
#